data_AF-A0A1Y1RMM2-F1
#
_entry.id   AF-A0A1Y1RMM2-F1
#
_cell.length_a   1.000
_cell.length_b   1.000
_cell.length_c   1.000
_cell.angle_alpha   90.00
_cell.angle_beta   90.00
_cell.angle_gamma   90.00
#
_symmetry.space_group_name_H-M   'P 1'
#
loop_
_entity.id
_entity.type
_entity.pdbx_description
1 polymer ?
#
loop_
_entity_poly.entity_id
_entity_poly.type
_entity_poly.pdbx_seq_one_letter_code
_entity_poly.pdbx_strand_id
1 'polypeptide(L)'
;MSTPNISHDVQAHAQFNTRATSMTGVDPKVLEELFVMRQTIDNMDAALVHILAERFRATQRVGHLKAEHNLPAGDPGREEAQIKRLRGLAEAAHLDPEFAEKFLGFIISEVIRHHEKIAAETEHLT
;
A
#
# COMPACT_ATOMS: atom_id res chain seq x y z
N MET A 1 -19.59 -2.34 -18.76
CA MET A 1 -19.30 -1.84 -17.40
C MET A 1 -19.57 -2.98 -16.44
N SER A 2 -18.55 -3.73 -16.05
CA SER A 2 -18.72 -4.86 -15.11
C SER A 2 -18.64 -4.34 -13.68
N THR A 3 -19.67 -4.63 -12.91
CA THR A 3 -19.75 -4.34 -11.47
C THR A 3 -18.58 -5.00 -10.73
N PRO A 4 -17.93 -4.35 -9.75
CA PRO A 4 -16.95 -5.01 -8.91
C PRO A 4 -17.64 -6.08 -8.07
N ASN A 5 -17.11 -7.31 -8.11
CA ASN A 5 -17.60 -8.45 -7.34
C ASN A 5 -17.08 -8.35 -5.89
N ILE A 6 -17.90 -7.80 -5.00
CA ILE A 6 -17.61 -7.61 -3.56
C ILE A 6 -17.41 -8.96 -2.82
N SER A 7 -17.77 -10.09 -3.44
CA SER A 7 -17.74 -11.41 -2.78
C SER A 7 -16.33 -11.98 -2.58
N HIS A 8 -15.30 -11.52 -3.30
CA HIS A 8 -13.93 -12.04 -3.15
C HIS A 8 -13.17 -11.40 -1.97
N ASP A 9 -13.49 -10.16 -1.59
CA ASP A 9 -12.75 -9.41 -0.56
C ASP A 9 -13.02 -9.93 0.86
N VAL A 10 -14.15 -10.60 1.10
CA VAL A 10 -14.51 -11.12 2.44
C VAL A 10 -13.81 -12.45 2.76
N GLN A 11 -13.30 -13.18 1.76
CA GLN A 11 -12.73 -14.52 1.96
C GLN A 11 -11.28 -14.55 2.43
N ALA A 12 -10.48 -13.51 2.18
CA ALA A 12 -9.07 -13.49 2.60
C ALA A 12 -8.87 -13.50 4.13
N HIS A 13 -9.85 -13.00 4.89
CA HIS A 13 -9.82 -12.99 6.35
C HIS A 13 -10.06 -14.37 7.00
N ALA A 14 -10.52 -15.38 6.26
CA ALA A 14 -11.00 -16.63 6.84
C ALA A 14 -9.91 -17.61 7.34
N GLN A 15 -8.61 -17.31 7.17
CA GLN A 15 -7.51 -18.25 7.49
C GLN A 15 -6.37 -17.67 8.33
N PHE A 16 -6.44 -16.41 8.77
CA PHE A 16 -5.37 -15.83 9.58
C PHE A 16 -5.51 -16.20 11.07
N ASN A 17 -4.48 -16.84 11.64
CA ASN A 17 -4.45 -17.16 13.07
C ASN A 17 -4.00 -15.93 13.88
N THR A 18 -4.96 -15.15 14.36
CA THR A 18 -4.75 -13.94 15.18
C THR A 18 -4.09 -14.21 16.52
N ARG A 19 -4.02 -15.48 16.94
CA ARG A 19 -3.40 -15.93 18.19
C ARG A 19 -2.07 -16.67 17.98
N ALA A 20 -1.51 -16.63 16.78
CA ALA A 20 -0.21 -17.24 16.51
C ALA A 20 0.88 -16.66 17.44
N THR A 21 1.57 -17.53 18.18
CA THR A 21 2.71 -17.14 19.01
C THR A 21 3.67 -18.32 19.17
N SER A 22 4.97 -18.04 19.13
CA SER A 22 6.04 -18.98 19.48
C SER A 22 6.54 -18.79 20.92
N MET A 23 5.96 -17.84 21.67
CA MET A 23 6.38 -17.53 23.04
C MET A 23 5.90 -18.61 24.01
N THR A 24 6.81 -19.11 24.85
CA THR A 24 6.53 -20.10 25.89
C THR A 24 6.78 -19.54 27.29
N GLY A 25 6.07 -20.02 28.30
CA GLY A 25 6.29 -19.62 29.70
C GLY A 25 5.78 -18.21 30.06
N VAL A 26 4.93 -17.62 29.21
CA VAL A 26 4.29 -16.32 29.48
C VAL A 26 2.99 -16.55 30.25
N ASP A 27 2.70 -15.66 31.20
CA ASP A 27 1.42 -15.66 31.93
C ASP A 27 0.24 -15.64 30.94
N PRO A 28 -0.74 -16.57 31.05
CA PRO A 28 -1.91 -16.61 30.19
C PRO A 28 -2.68 -15.28 30.10
N LYS A 29 -2.73 -14.47 31.17
CA LYS A 29 -3.41 -13.17 31.16
C LYS A 29 -2.68 -12.15 30.31
N VAL A 30 -1.34 -12.15 30.36
CA VAL A 30 -0.50 -11.27 29.52
C VAL A 30 -0.62 -11.65 28.05
N LEU A 31 -0.68 -12.96 27.75
CA LEU A 31 -0.92 -13.43 26.39
C LEU A 31 -2.28 -12.96 25.86
N GLU A 32 -3.32 -12.99 26.68
CA GLU A 32 -4.65 -12.53 26.26
C GLU A 32 -4.66 -11.04 25.90
N GLU A 33 -4.06 -10.19 26.74
CA GLU A 33 -3.95 -8.76 26.47
C GLU A 33 -3.17 -8.49 25.18
N LEU A 34 -2.08 -9.24 24.96
CA LEU A 34 -1.30 -9.17 23.72
C LEU A 34 -2.13 -9.53 22.48
N PHE A 35 -2.95 -10.58 22.55
CA PHE A 35 -3.78 -10.99 21.42
C PHE A 35 -4.86 -9.95 21.10
N VAL A 36 -5.46 -9.32 22.11
CA VAL A 36 -6.41 -8.22 21.89
C VAL A 36 -5.75 -7.03 21.19
N MET A 37 -4.54 -6.65 21.60
CA MET A 37 -3.80 -5.57 20.92
C MET A 37 -3.46 -5.95 19.46
N ARG A 38 -3.03 -7.19 19.22
CA ARG A 38 -2.71 -7.67 17.87
C ARG A 38 -3.92 -7.70 16.94
N GLN A 39 -5.09 -8.05 17.45
CA GLN A 39 -6.32 -7.99 16.67
C GLN A 39 -6.58 -6.57 16.12
N THR A 40 -6.21 -5.53 16.87
CA THR A 40 -6.31 -4.14 16.39
C THR A 40 -5.30 -3.88 15.28
N ILE A 41 -4.06 -4.35 15.42
CA ILE A 41 -3.01 -4.24 14.39
C ILE A 41 -3.44 -4.95 13.10
N ASP A 42 -3.94 -6.18 13.19
CA ASP A 42 -4.39 -6.97 12.04
C ASP A 42 -5.49 -6.24 11.25
N ASN A 43 -6.42 -5.57 11.96
CA ASN A 43 -7.47 -4.77 11.33
C ASN A 43 -6.91 -3.52 10.62
N MET A 44 -5.90 -2.87 11.20
CA MET A 44 -5.22 -1.73 10.57
C MET A 44 -4.47 -2.18 9.32
N ASP A 45 -3.79 -3.32 9.36
CA ASP A 45 -3.05 -3.88 8.23
C ASP A 45 -4.00 -4.23 7.07
N ALA A 46 -5.16 -4.82 7.37
CA ALA A 46 -6.18 -5.08 6.35
C ALA A 46 -6.67 -3.78 5.67
N ALA A 47 -6.95 -2.74 6.46
CA ALA A 47 -7.34 -1.43 5.93
C ALA A 47 -6.22 -0.81 5.06
N LEU A 48 -4.96 -0.91 5.49
CA LEU A 48 -3.80 -0.44 4.73
C LEU A 48 -3.69 -1.13 3.38
N VAL A 49 -3.90 -2.46 3.30
CA VAL A 49 -3.88 -3.21 2.04
C VAL A 49 -4.97 -2.72 1.09
N HIS A 50 -6.19 -2.53 1.57
CA HIS A 50 -7.28 -2.01 0.73
C HIS A 50 -7.00 -0.59 0.22
N ILE A 51 -6.46 0.29 1.08
CA ILE A 51 -6.07 1.66 0.68
C ILE A 51 -4.97 1.62 -0.39
N LEU A 52 -3.97 0.75 -0.22
CA LEU A 52 -2.91 0.59 -1.21
C LEU A 52 -3.46 0.05 -2.53
N ALA A 53 -4.37 -0.92 -2.51
CA ALA A 53 -5.01 -1.44 -3.72
C ALA A 53 -5.71 -0.33 -4.53
N GLU A 54 -6.48 0.53 -3.85
CA GLU A 54 -7.10 1.69 -4.49
C GLU A 54 -6.08 2.69 -5.03
N ARG A 55 -5.02 2.97 -4.25
CA ARG A 55 -3.93 3.85 -4.69
C ARG A 55 -3.26 3.31 -5.95
N PHE A 56 -2.97 2.02 -6.00
CA PHE A 56 -2.35 1.39 -7.17
C PHE A 56 -3.27 1.39 -8.40
N ARG A 57 -4.58 1.20 -8.22
CA ARG A 57 -5.56 1.35 -9.31
C ARG A 57 -5.56 2.77 -9.88
N ALA A 58 -5.50 3.78 -9.02
CA ALA A 58 -5.40 5.17 -9.47
C ALA A 58 -4.08 5.42 -10.23
N THR A 59 -2.96 4.90 -9.75
CA THR A 59 -1.68 5.07 -10.44
C THR A 59 -1.60 4.29 -11.75
N GLN A 60 -2.25 3.13 -11.89
CA GLN A 60 -2.34 2.42 -13.17
C GLN A 60 -3.04 3.26 -14.23
N ARG A 61 -4.15 3.93 -13.85
CA ARG A 61 -4.85 4.87 -14.76
C ARG A 61 -3.94 6.03 -15.19
N VAL A 62 -3.14 6.57 -14.26
CA VAL A 62 -2.12 7.58 -14.60
C VAL A 62 -1.08 7.00 -15.57
N GLY A 63 -0.65 5.75 -15.37
CA GLY A 63 0.30 5.07 -16.24
C GLY A 63 -0.22 4.88 -17.66
N HIS A 64 -1.47 4.43 -17.82
CA HIS A 64 -2.11 4.32 -19.14
C HIS A 64 -2.21 5.67 -19.84
N LEU A 65 -2.67 6.71 -19.12
CA LEU A 65 -2.73 8.07 -19.68
C LEU A 65 -1.35 8.57 -20.11
N LYS A 66 -0.31 8.32 -19.31
CA LYS A 66 1.06 8.67 -19.65
C LYS A 66 1.53 7.94 -20.91
N ALA A 67 1.28 6.64 -21.00
CA ALA A 67 1.66 5.81 -22.16
C ALA A 67 0.95 6.28 -23.45
N GLU A 68 -0.36 6.51 -23.41
CA GLU A 68 -1.16 7.02 -24.54
C GLU A 68 -0.61 8.34 -25.11
N HIS A 69 0.03 9.16 -24.26
CA HIS A 69 0.58 10.45 -24.62
C HIS A 69 2.11 10.50 -24.69
N ASN A 70 2.80 9.35 -24.67
CA ASN A 70 4.26 9.25 -24.68
C ASN A 70 4.95 10.09 -23.58
N LEU A 71 4.34 10.16 -22.39
CA LEU A 71 4.88 10.86 -21.23
C LEU A 71 5.79 9.94 -20.39
N PRO A 72 6.82 10.49 -19.73
CA PRO A 72 7.73 9.69 -18.90
C PRO A 72 7.02 9.07 -17.69
N ALA A 73 7.44 7.86 -17.32
CA ALA A 73 6.95 7.13 -16.15
C ALA A 73 7.19 7.90 -14.84
N GLY A 74 8.41 8.41 -14.65
CA GLY A 74 8.78 9.26 -13.51
C GLY A 74 8.41 10.74 -13.72
N ASP A 75 8.31 11.47 -12.62
CA ASP A 75 8.19 12.92 -12.58
C ASP A 75 8.91 13.43 -11.32
N PRO A 76 10.21 13.78 -11.42
CA PRO A 76 11.03 14.12 -10.27
C PRO A 76 10.45 15.27 -9.42
N GLY A 77 9.84 16.27 -10.07
CA GLY A 77 9.22 17.40 -9.36
C GLY A 77 7.99 16.96 -8.57
N ARG A 78 7.18 16.07 -9.14
CA ARG A 78 6.03 15.48 -8.44
C ARG A 78 6.46 14.55 -7.30
N GLU A 79 7.54 13.80 -7.47
CA GLU A 79 8.09 12.90 -6.46
C GLU A 79 8.61 13.68 -5.25
N GLU A 80 9.40 14.74 -5.47
CA GLU A 80 9.89 15.63 -4.41
C GLU A 80 8.73 16.28 -3.62
N ALA A 81 7.71 16.78 -4.33
CA ALA A 81 6.55 17.39 -3.69
C ALA A 81 5.75 16.39 -2.84
N GLN A 82 5.64 15.13 -3.28
CA GLN A 82 4.97 14.07 -2.51
C GLN A 82 5.76 13.73 -1.24
N ILE A 83 7.09 13.61 -1.34
CA ILE A 83 7.98 13.35 -0.18
C ILE A 83 7.83 14.48 0.84
N LYS A 84 7.97 15.74 0.42
CA LYS A 84 7.87 16.89 1.32
C LYS A 84 6.51 16.95 2.03
N ARG A 85 5.41 16.73 1.30
CA ARG A 85 4.07 16.70 1.88
C ARG A 85 3.92 15.56 2.88
N LEU A 86 4.43 14.37 2.56
CA LEU A 86 4.27 13.21 3.44
C LEU A 86 5.08 13.35 4.74
N ARG A 87 6.29 13.92 4.67
CA ARG A 87 7.07 14.24 5.88
C ARG A 87 6.27 15.12 6.84
N GLY A 88 5.64 16.19 6.34
CA GLY A 88 4.79 17.05 7.18
C GLY A 88 3.56 16.33 7.76
N LEU A 89 2.97 15.38 7.02
CA LEU A 89 1.88 14.54 7.55
C LEU A 89 2.38 13.57 8.63
N ALA A 90 3.57 13.00 8.46
CA ALA A 90 4.17 12.10 9.43
C ALA A 90 4.44 12.83 10.76
N GLU A 91 5.04 14.02 10.70
CA GLU A 91 5.26 14.87 11.87
C GLU A 91 3.95 15.17 12.62
N ALA A 92 2.91 15.56 11.90
CA ALA A 92 1.59 15.85 12.48
C ALA A 92 0.90 14.61 13.09
N ALA A 93 1.22 13.41 12.60
CA ALA A 93 0.69 12.15 13.09
C ALA A 93 1.59 11.48 14.16
N HIS A 94 2.67 12.14 14.59
CA HIS A 94 3.69 11.57 15.48
C HIS A 94 4.34 10.28 14.93
N LEU A 95 4.44 10.18 13.59
CA LEU A 95 5.18 9.13 12.90
C LEU A 95 6.57 9.67 12.50
N ASP A 96 7.59 8.82 12.57
CA ASP A 96 8.94 9.17 12.12
C ASP A 96 8.94 9.59 10.63
N PRO A 97 9.33 10.84 10.31
CA PRO A 97 9.37 11.33 8.93
C PRO A 97 10.34 10.56 8.04
N GLU A 98 11.44 10.03 8.58
CA GLU A 98 12.38 9.22 7.80
C GLU A 98 11.77 7.88 7.40
N PHE A 99 11.04 7.23 8.32
CA PHE A 99 10.28 6.03 8.00
C PHE A 99 9.21 6.31 6.93
N ALA A 100 8.44 7.39 7.07
CA ALA A 100 7.41 7.76 6.11
C ALA A 100 7.99 8.01 4.71
N GLU A 101 9.15 8.67 4.63
CA GLU A 101 9.87 8.90 3.38
C GLU A 101 10.33 7.58 2.74
N LYS A 102 10.96 6.68 3.51
CA LYS A 102 11.38 5.35 3.01
C LYS A 102 10.20 4.55 2.48
N PHE A 103 9.10 4.53 3.23
CA PHE A 103 7.87 3.83 2.82
C PHE A 103 7.31 4.40 1.51
N LEU A 104 7.22 5.73 1.39
CA LEU A 104 6.75 6.35 0.15
C LEU A 104 7.70 6.15 -1.01
N GLY A 105 9.01 6.22 -0.77
CA GLY A 105 10.02 5.94 -1.78
C GLY A 105 9.85 4.54 -2.36
N PHE A 106 9.63 3.53 -1.52
CA PHE A 106 9.30 2.17 -1.97
C PHE A 106 8.05 2.15 -2.86
N ILE A 107 6.96 2.80 -2.43
CA ILE A 107 5.70 2.84 -3.16
C ILE A 107 5.85 3.58 -4.52
N ILE A 108 6.61 4.67 -4.57
CA ILE A 108 6.87 5.44 -5.80
C ILE A 108 7.65 4.58 -6.79
N SER A 109 8.73 3.92 -6.36
CA SER A 109 9.53 3.04 -7.20
C SER A 109 8.68 1.94 -7.86
N GLU A 110 7.76 1.35 -7.11
CA GLU A 110 6.85 0.33 -7.63
C GLU A 110 5.84 0.89 -8.63
N VAL A 111 5.38 2.13 -8.43
CA VAL A 111 4.51 2.82 -9.40
C VAL A 111 5.24 3.12 -10.71
N ILE A 112 6.48 3.60 -10.65
CA ILE A 112 7.30 3.89 -11.84
C ILE A 112 7.52 2.60 -12.64
N ARG A 113 7.90 1.51 -11.98
CA ARG A 113 8.07 0.19 -12.61
C ARG A 113 6.79 -0.26 -13.33
N HIS A 114 5.61 -0.03 -12.74
CA HIS A 114 4.34 -0.33 -13.39
C HIS A 114 4.05 0.56 -14.59
N HIS A 115 4.40 1.83 -14.54
CA HIS A 115 4.22 2.76 -15.67
C HIS A 115 5.12 2.38 -16.86
N GLU A 116 6.38 2.01 -16.59
CA GLU A 116 7.30 1.51 -17.62
C GLU A 116 6.74 0.25 -18.30
N LYS A 117 6.19 -0.68 -17.53
CA LYS A 117 5.54 -1.88 -18.07
C LYS A 117 4.33 -1.53 -18.95
N ILE A 118 3.47 -0.62 -18.50
CA ILE A 118 2.29 -0.19 -19.28
C ILE A 118 2.71 0.50 -20.58
N ALA A 119 3.75 1.33 -20.56
CA ALA A 119 4.30 1.97 -21.75
C ALA A 119 4.78 0.91 -22.77
N ALA A 120 5.58 -0.07 -22.32
CA ALA A 120 6.07 -1.14 -23.18
C ALA A 120 4.94 -2.00 -23.79
N GLU A 121 3.88 -2.27 -23.03
CA GLU A 121 2.70 -2.99 -23.53
C GLU A 121 1.91 -2.17 -24.57
N THR A 122 1.87 -0.86 -24.42
CA THR A 122 1.15 0.05 -25.32
C THR A 122 1.88 0.19 -26.67
N GLU A 123 3.21 0.29 -26.66
CA GLU A 123 4.04 0.34 -27.88
C GLU A 123 3.90 -0.93 -28.75
N HIS A 124 3.59 -2.08 -28.16
CA HIS A 124 3.35 -3.32 -28.90
C HIS A 124 1.96 -3.41 -29.56
N LEU A 125 1.02 -2.53 -29.19
CA LEU A 125 -0.36 -2.51 -29.71
C LEU A 125 -0.57 -1.49 -30.83
N THR A 126 0.38 -0.57 -31.03
CA THR A 126 0.38 0.49 -32.05
C THR A 126 1.27 0.14 -33.23
#